data_AF-A0A1S0TTM8-F1
#
_entry.id   AF-A0A1S0TTM8-F1
#
_cell.length_a   1.000
_cell.length_b   1.000
_cell.length_c   1.000
_cell.angle_alpha   90.00
_cell.angle_beta   90.00
_cell.angle_gamma   90.00
#
_symmetry.space_group_name_H-M   'P 1'
#
loop_
_entity.id
_entity.type
_entity.pdbx_description
1 polymer ?
#
loop_
_entity_poly.entity_id
_entity_poly.type
_entity_poly.pdbx_seq_one_letter_code
_entity_poly.pdbx_strand_id
1 'polypeptide(L)' 'MCLYVERVNELEKALDGLVDDWKDELDPRVPDKDAWIPEEEAEEFRKIMEQAKRERRHNIYRIFNKEKSIHC' A
#
# COMPACT_ATOMS: atom_id res chain seq x y z
N MET A 1 29.00 9.29 12.81
CA MET A 1 28.71 8.25 11.81
C MET A 1 27.59 7.28 12.22
N CYS A 2 26.96 7.44 13.40
CA CYS A 2 25.91 6.51 13.88
C CYS A 2 24.52 6.80 13.28
N LEU A 3 24.24 8.05 12.92
CA LEU A 3 22.94 8.49 12.38
C LEU A 3 22.56 7.79 11.07
N TYR A 4 23.54 7.46 10.22
CA TYR A 4 23.28 6.76 8.96
C TYR A 4 22.91 5.29 9.19
N VAL A 5 23.53 4.64 10.18
CA VAL A 5 23.24 3.23 10.50
C VAL A 5 21.84 3.10 11.11
N GLU A 6 21.49 4.00 12.02
CA GLU A 6 20.14 4.05 12.61
C GLU A 6 19.08 4.29 11.52
N ARG A 7 19.33 5.23 10.61
CA ARG A 7 18.43 5.52 9.51
C ARG A 7 18.27 4.35 8.52
N VAL A 8 19.35 3.63 8.22
CA VAL A 8 19.28 2.44 7.36
C VAL A 8 18.48 1.33 8.05
N ASN A 9 18.69 1.11 9.34
CA ASN A 9 17.92 0.11 10.11
C ASN A 9 16.42 0.46 10.19
N GLU A 10 16.06 1.74 10.29
CA GLU A 10 14.67 2.19 10.19
C GLU A 10 14.06 1.89 8.82
N LEU A 11 14.82 2.16 7.74
CA LEU A 11 14.38 1.91 6.38
C LEU A 11 14.23 0.42 6.09
N GLU A 12 15.13 -0.43 6.57
CA GLU A 12 15.00 -1.89 6.44
C GLU A 12 13.73 -2.41 7.11
N LYS A 13 13.40 -1.90 8.30
CA LYS A 13 12.16 -2.27 9.00
C LYS A 13 10.90 -1.76 8.30
N ALA A 14 10.99 -0.62 7.64
CA ALA A 14 9.88 -0.01 6.91
C ALA A 14 9.77 -0.49 5.46
N LEU A 15 10.76 -1.21 4.94
CA LEU A 15 10.91 -1.51 3.52
C LEU A 15 9.69 -2.24 2.95
N ASP A 16 9.18 -3.25 3.65
CA ASP A 16 8.02 -4.01 3.21
C ASP A 16 6.78 -3.11 3.06
N GLY A 17 6.55 -2.21 4.02
CA GLY A 17 5.46 -1.24 3.98
C GLY A 17 5.62 -0.23 2.84
N LEU A 18 6.84 0.28 2.66
CA LEU A 18 7.16 1.22 1.57
C LEU A 18 6.98 0.58 0.19
N VAL A 19 7.32 -0.70 0.06
CA VAL A 19 7.12 -1.45 -1.19
C VAL A 19 5.63 -1.63 -1.47
N ASP A 20 4.82 -1.90 -0.45
CA ASP A 20 3.38 -2.04 -0.62
C ASP A 20 2.71 -0.71 -0.97
N ASP A 21 3.12 0.39 -0.33
CA ASP A 21 2.67 1.74 -0.69
C ASP A 21 3.07 2.10 -2.13
N TRP A 22 4.31 1.81 -2.52
CA TRP A 22 4.77 2.05 -3.89
C TRP A 22 3.98 1.24 -4.91
N LYS A 23 3.68 -0.02 -4.59
CA LYS A 23 2.81 -0.83 -5.44
C LYS A 23 1.43 -0.17 -5.54
N ASP A 24 0.81 0.19 -4.41
CA ASP A 24 -0.52 0.84 -4.38
C ASP A 24 -0.59 2.04 -5.32
N GLU A 25 0.43 2.88 -5.37
CA GLU A 25 0.51 4.04 -6.27
C GLU A 25 0.59 3.67 -7.76
N LEU A 26 1.12 2.49 -8.09
CA LEU A 26 1.18 1.99 -9.46
C LEU A 26 -0.08 1.24 -9.90
N ASP A 27 -1.04 0.98 -9.01
CA ASP A 27 -2.26 0.25 -9.36
C ASP A 27 -3.30 1.19 -9.97
N PRO A 28 -3.74 0.97 -11.22
CA PRO A 28 -4.77 1.81 -11.85
C PRO A 28 -6.14 1.74 -11.16
N ARG A 29 -6.35 0.79 -10.23
CA ARG A 29 -7.58 0.70 -9.41
C ARG A 29 -7.54 1.58 -8.17
N VAL A 30 -6.35 2.02 -7.75
CA VAL A 30 -6.19 2.95 -6.63
C VAL A 30 -6.28 4.37 -7.20
N PRO A 31 -7.19 5.21 -6.71
CA PRO A 31 -7.27 6.60 -7.15
C PRO A 31 -5.96 7.34 -6.94
N ASP A 32 -5.59 8.20 -7.89
CA ASP A 32 -4.36 9.01 -7.81
C ASP A 32 -4.40 9.92 -6.58
N LYS A 33 -3.35 9.87 -5.77
CA LYS A 33 -3.19 10.67 -4.55
C LYS A 33 -3.03 12.16 -4.84
N ASP A 34 -2.56 12.50 -6.04
CA ASP A 34 -2.29 13.87 -6.46
C ASP A 34 -3.47 14.49 -7.23
N ALA A 35 -4.59 13.75 -7.36
CA ALA A 35 -5.81 14.29 -7.94
C ALA A 35 -6.33 15.46 -7.08
N TRP A 36 -6.75 16.55 -7.74
CA TRP A 36 -7.41 17.66 -7.05
C TRP A 36 -8.84 17.28 -6.67
N ILE A 37 -9.23 17.56 -5.43
CA ILE A 37 -10.51 17.15 -4.85
C ILE A 37 -11.12 18.32 -4.08
N PRO A 38 -12.42 18.60 -4.26
CA PRO A 38 -13.13 19.55 -3.41
C PRO A 38 -13.00 19.20 -1.93
N GLU A 39 -12.84 20.21 -1.07
CA GLU A 39 -12.68 20.00 0.39
C GLU A 39 -13.89 19.28 1.01
N GLU A 40 -15.08 19.49 0.44
CA GLU A 40 -16.34 18.82 0.83
C GLU A 40 -16.29 17.29 0.58
N GLU A 41 -15.54 16.86 -0.44
CA GLU A 41 -15.43 15.46 -0.87
C GLU A 41 -14.12 14.79 -0.42
N ALA A 42 -13.19 15.55 0.17
CA ALA A 42 -11.86 15.07 0.55
C ALA A 42 -11.93 13.89 1.54
N GLU A 43 -12.85 13.94 2.49
CA GLU A 43 -13.03 12.86 3.47
C GLU A 43 -13.63 11.60 2.85
N GLU A 44 -14.55 11.74 1.89
CA GLU A 44 -15.10 10.59 1.16
C GLU A 44 -14.05 9.96 0.25
N PHE A 45 -13.27 10.78 -0.44
CA PHE A 45 -12.18 10.30 -1.28
C PHE A 45 -11.12 9.55 -0.47
N ARG A 46 -10.74 10.05 0.71
CA ARG A 46 -9.81 9.34 1.60
C ARG A 46 -10.30 7.95 1.95
N LYS A 47 -11.60 7.79 2.25
CA LYS A 47 -12.21 6.48 2.53
C LYS A 47 -12.18 5.56 1.31
N ILE A 48 -12.49 6.08 0.12
CA ILE A 48 -12.45 5.32 -1.14
C ILE A 48 -11.02 4.84 -1.42
N MET A 49 -10.04 5.73 -1.26
CA MET A 49 -8.63 5.43 -1.48
C MET A 49 -8.11 4.36 -0.49
N GLU A 50 -8.43 4.50 0.80
CA GLU A 50 -8.08 3.47 1.81
C GLU A 50 -8.73 2.12 1.51
N GLN A 51 -9.99 2.12 1.06
CA GLN A 51 -10.71 0.90 0.69
C GLN A 51 -10.07 0.23 -0.53
N ALA A 52 -9.76 0.97 -1.59
CA ALA A 52 -9.10 0.46 -2.79
C ALA A 52 -7.73 -0.18 -2.46
N LYS A 53 -6.91 0.50 -1.65
CA LYS A 53 -5.63 -0.03 -1.16
C LYS A 53 -5.82 -1.33 -0.38
N ARG A 54 -6.81 -1.37 0.52
CA ARG A 54 -7.12 -2.57 1.31
C ARG A 54 -7.56 -3.75 0.44
N GLU A 55 -8.41 -3.52 -0.55
CA GLU A 55 -8.90 -4.56 -1.46
C GLU A 55 -7.77 -5.18 -2.27
N ARG A 56 -6.85 -4.35 -2.78
CA ARG A 56 -5.65 -4.82 -3.48
C ARG A 56 -4.79 -5.70 -2.59
N ARG A 57 -4.46 -5.26 -1.38
CA ARG A 57 -3.68 -6.07 -0.41
C ARG A 57 -4.41 -7.36 -0.01
N HIS A 58 -5.72 -7.32 0.18
CA HIS A 58 -6.52 -8.50 0.52
C HIS A 58 -6.59 -9.51 -0.63
N ASN A 59 -6.73 -9.05 -1.87
CA ASN A 59 -6.78 -9.92 -3.04
C ASN A 59 -5.43 -10.63 -3.25
N ILE A 60 -4.33 -9.92 -3.08
CA ILE A 60 -2.97 -10.50 -3.10
C ILE A 60 -2.84 -11.59 -2.04
N TYR A 61 -3.26 -11.32 -0.80
CA TYR A 61 -3.23 -12.31 0.28
C TYR A 61 -4.08 -13.55 -0.05
N ARG A 62 -5.25 -13.38 -0.67
CA ARG A 62 -6.08 -14.50 -1.13
C ARG A 62 -5.40 -15.33 -2.22
N ILE A 63 -4.76 -14.71 -3.20
CA ILE A 63 -4.06 -15.41 -4.28
C ILE A 63 -2.91 -16.25 -3.69
N PHE A 64 -2.05 -15.63 -2.87
CA PHE A 64 -0.93 -16.32 -2.22
C PHE A 64 -1.36 -17.52 -1.36
N ASN A 65 -2.45 -17.40 -0.60
CA ASN A 65 -2.93 -18.52 0.22
C ASN A 65 -3.64 -19.60 -0.60
N LYS A 66 -4.29 -19.23 -1.70
CA LYS A 66 -4.90 -20.20 -2.62
C LYS A 66 -3.83 -21.01 -3.35
N GLU A 67 -2.74 -20.39 -3.77
CA GLU A 67 -1.59 -21.08 -4.38
C GLU A 67 -0.91 -22.04 -3.39
N LYS A 68 -0.72 -21.64 -2.12
CA LYS A 68 -0.20 -22.53 -1.07
C LYS A 68 -1.08 -23.75 -0.81
N SER A 69 -2.40 -23.60 -0.93
CA SER A 69 -3.36 -24.71 -0.74
C SER A 69 -3.41 -25.69 -1.92
N ILE A 70 -2.99 -25.28 -3.12
CA ILE A 70 -2.98 -26.13 -4.33
C ILE A 70 -1.66 -26.93 -4.45
N HIS A 71 -0.61 -26.49 -3.75
CA HIS A 71 0.70 -27.16 -3.69
C HIS A 71 0.89 -28.01 -2.42
N CYS A 72 -0.18 -28.29 -1.67
CA CYS A 72 -0.18 -29.26 -0.57
C CYS A 72 -0.96 -30.52 -0.95
#